data_AF-A0A732HCR6-F1
#
_entry.id   AF-A0A732HCR6-F1
#
_cell.length_a   1.000
_cell.length_b   1.000
_cell.length_c   1.000
_cell.angle_alpha   90.00
_cell.angle_beta   90.00
_cell.angle_gamma   90.00
#
_symmetry.space_group_name_H-M   'P 1'
#
loop_
_entity.id
_entity.type
_entity.pdbx_description
1 polymer ?
#
loop_
_entity_poly.entity_id
_entity_poly.type
_entity_poly.pdbx_seq_one_letter_code
_entity_poly.pdbx_strand_id
1 'polypeptide(L)' 'MANLIYLTLNGEKQGLISAGCCSLDSIGNKAQLLHLDHIMVYELTHGLSRDQNVNHHSVTIKKPVDKSSPLLG' A
#
# COMPACT_ATOMS: atom_id res chain seq x y z
N MET A 1 8.09 -16.31 -10.12
CA MET A 1 6.72 -15.78 -10.02
C MET A 1 6.70 -14.87 -8.80
N ALA A 2 6.49 -13.56 -8.97
CA ALA A 2 6.46 -12.64 -7.84
C ALA A 2 5.05 -12.61 -7.26
N ASN A 3 4.91 -12.73 -5.94
CA ASN A 3 3.64 -12.53 -5.26
C ASN A 3 3.40 -11.02 -5.14
N LEU A 4 2.61 -10.46 -6.05
CA LEU A 4 2.23 -9.06 -5.98
C LEU A 4 1.23 -8.84 -4.84
N ILE A 5 1.53 -7.87 -4.00
CA ILE A 5 0.66 -7.45 -2.90
C ILE A 5 -0.01 -6.14 -3.33
N TYR A 6 -1.31 -6.01 -3.05
CA TYR A 6 -2.09 -4.81 -3.33
C TYR A 6 -2.69 -4.27 -2.03
N LEU A 7 -2.64 -2.96 -1.87
CA LEU A 7 -3.19 -2.25 -0.71
C LEU A 7 -4.27 -1.28 -1.14
N THR A 8 -5.46 -1.42 -0.55
CA THR A 8 -6.49 -0.38 -0.57
C THR A 8 -6.34 0.46 0.70
N LEU A 9 -6.23 1.77 0.54
CA LEU A 9 -6.09 2.69 1.67
C LEU A 9 -7.19 3.74 1.60
N ASN A 10 -7.97 3.84 2.67
CA ASN A 10 -9.04 4.82 2.81
C ASN A 10 -8.75 5.68 4.04
N GLY A 11 -8.58 6.99 3.83
CA GLY A 11 -8.37 7.96 4.89
C GLY A 11 -9.69 8.60 5.31
N GLU A 12 -9.86 8.81 6.61
CA GLU A 12 -11.09 9.39 7.17
C GLU A 12 -11.45 10.75 6.55
N LYS A 13 -10.45 11.59 6.26
CA LYS A 13 -10.63 12.93 5.65
C LYS A 13 -10.42 12.97 4.14
N GLN A 14 -9.58 12.08 3.61
CA GLN A 14 -9.12 12.11 2.22
C GLN A 14 -9.89 11.12 1.32
N GLY A 15 -10.72 10.26 1.90
CA GLY A 15 -11.41 9.21 1.17
C GLY A 15 -10.45 8.15 0.63
N LEU A 16 -10.69 7.66 -0.58
CA LEU A 16 -9.90 6.59 -1.19
C LEU A 16 -8.52 7.08 -1.63
N ILE A 17 -7.55 7.05 -0.72
CA ILE A 17 -6.15 7.43 -0.95
C ILE A 17 -5.49 6.57 -2.03
N SER A 18 -5.88 5.30 -2.15
CA SER A 18 -5.32 4.39 -3.17
C SER A 18 -5.87 4.62 -4.59
N ALA A 19 -6.79 5.57 -4.78
CA ALA A 19 -7.41 5.84 -6.07
C ALA A 19 -6.38 6.17 -7.16
N GLY A 20 -6.43 5.43 -8.26
CA GLY A 20 -5.53 5.58 -9.40
C GLY A 20 -4.04 5.29 -9.14
N CYS A 21 -3.67 4.65 -8.03
CA CYS A 21 -2.26 4.42 -7.69
C CYS A 21 -1.53 3.46 -8.64
N CYS A 22 -2.25 2.53 -9.28
CA CYS A 22 -1.72 1.60 -10.28
C CYS A 22 -1.97 2.05 -11.73
N SER A 23 -2.27 3.34 -11.94
CA SER A 23 -2.42 3.94 -13.27
C SER A 23 -1.08 4.24 -13.94
N LEU A 24 -1.14 4.48 -15.26
CA LEU A 24 0.01 4.92 -16.07
C LEU A 24 0.58 6.25 -15.58
N ASP A 25 -0.28 7.19 -15.18
CA ASP A 25 0.13 8.51 -14.67
C ASP A 25 0.83 8.42 -13.30
N SER A 26 0.61 7.33 -12.56
CA SER A 26 1.10 7.14 -11.20
C SER A 26 2.41 6.35 -11.15
N ILE A 27 2.47 5.19 -11.82
CA ILE A 27 3.64 4.28 -11.77
C ILE A 27 4.19 3.92 -13.17
N GLY A 28 3.79 4.66 -14.20
CA GLY A 28 4.31 4.53 -15.57
C GLY A 28 4.07 3.14 -16.16
N ASN A 29 5.11 2.58 -16.78
CA ASN A 29 5.06 1.26 -17.44
C ASN A 29 4.77 0.09 -16.49
N LYS A 30 4.79 0.29 -15.16
CA LYS A 30 4.43 -0.72 -14.17
C LYS A 30 2.92 -0.74 -13.88
N ALA A 31 2.14 0.11 -14.54
CA ALA A 31 0.70 0.20 -14.37
C ALA A 31 -0.02 -1.12 -14.63
N GLN A 32 -1.10 -1.34 -13.89
CA GLN A 32 -1.93 -2.54 -13.97
C GLN A 32 -3.40 -2.13 -13.93
N LEU A 33 -4.03 -2.12 -15.10
CA LEU A 33 -5.40 -1.60 -15.28
C LEU A 33 -6.45 -2.33 -14.44
N LEU A 34 -6.26 -3.63 -14.19
CA LEU A 34 -7.14 -4.43 -13.32
C LEU A 34 -7.01 -4.09 -11.82
N HIS A 35 -5.98 -3.35 -11.42
CA HIS A 35 -5.71 -2.96 -10.03
C HIS A 35 -5.63 -1.45 -9.86
N LEU A 36 -6.27 -0.68 -10.74
CA LEU A 36 -6.12 0.78 -10.87
C LEU A 36 -6.18 1.55 -9.54
N ASP A 37 -7.12 1.20 -8.66
CA ASP A 37 -7.36 1.85 -7.36
C ASP A 37 -6.66 1.18 -6.17
N HIS A 38 -5.62 0.39 -6.45
CA HIS A 38 -4.76 -0.20 -5.43
C HIS A 38 -3.36 0.39 -5.48
N ILE A 39 -2.71 0.44 -4.32
CA ILE A 39 -1.28 0.68 -4.19
C ILE A 39 -0.55 -0.65 -4.40
N MET A 40 0.42 -0.68 -5.31
CA MET A 40 1.32 -1.82 -5.47
C MET A 40 2.31 -1.87 -4.30
N VAL A 41 2.40 -3.02 -3.63
CA VAL A 41 3.30 -3.24 -2.49
C VAL A 41 4.33 -4.30 -2.84
N TYR A 42 5.61 -3.97 -2.63
CA TYR A 42 6.75 -4.84 -2.86
C TYR A 42 7.07 -5.72 -1.64
N GLU A 43 6.85 -5.17 -0.45
CA GLU A 43 7.16 -5.84 0.81
C GLU A 43 6.19 -5.40 1.90
N LEU A 44 5.78 -6.34 2.73
CA LEU A 44 5.01 -6.09 3.95
C LEU A 44 5.71 -6.78 5.11
N THR A 45 6.00 -6.01 6.15
CA THR A 45 6.60 -6.49 7.40
C THR A 45 5.66 -6.17 8.55
N HIS A 46 5.30 -7.18 9.33
CA HIS A 46 4.52 -7.02 10.55
C HIS A 46 4.93 -8.11 11.53
N GLY A 47 4.98 -7.79 12.82
CA GLY A 47 5.38 -8.70 13.87
C GLY A 47 4.33 -8.79 14.96
N LEU A 48 4.30 -9.92 15.65
CA LEU A 48 3.56 -10.13 16.89
C LEU A 48 4.53 -10.65 17.95
N SER A 49 4.45 -10.11 19.16
CA SER A 49 5.12 -10.67 20.32
C SER A 49 4.11 -10.96 21.43
N ARG A 50 4.42 -11.92 22.30
CA ARG A 50 3.56 -12.23 23.45
C ARG A 50 4.43 -12.50 24.66
N ASP A 51 4.20 -11.71 25.71
CA ASP A 51 4.76 -11.98 27.03
C ASP A 51 3.64 -12.54 27.92
N GLN A 52 2.70 -11.70 28.38
CA GLN A 52 1.39 -12.14 28.89
C GLN A 52 0.26 -11.95 27.87
N ASN A 53 0.16 -10.76 27.26
CA ASN A 53 -0.81 -10.42 26.23
C ASN A 53 -0.13 -10.23 24.87
N VAL A 54 -0.90 -10.29 23.78
CA VAL A 54 -0.40 -10.10 22.42
C VAL A 54 -0.07 -8.62 22.20
N ASN A 55 1.15 -8.34 21.77
CA ASN A 55 1.61 -7.04 21.34
C ASN A 55 1.74 -7.02 19.81
N HIS A 56 1.03 -6.09 19.17
CA HIS A 56 1.13 -5.86 17.72
C HIS A 56 2.25 -4.85 17.44
N HIS A 57 3.21 -5.23 16.60
CA HIS A 57 4.22 -4.30 16.10
C HIS A 57 3.68 -3.51 14.91
N SER A 58 4.34 -2.41 14.55
CA SER A 58 3.93 -1.59 13.41
C SER A 58 3.95 -2.37 12.10
N VAL A 59 2.95 -2.16 11.25
CA VAL A 59 2.97 -2.62 9.86
C VAL A 59 3.87 -1.68 9.06
N THR A 60 4.89 -2.22 8.42
CA THR A 60 5.76 -1.49 7.49
C THR A 60 5.53 -2.01 6.09
N ILE A 61 5.31 -1.10 5.14
CA ILE A 61 5.12 -1.44 3.73
C ILE A 61 6.19 -0.76 2.88
N LYS A 62 6.68 -1.47 1.87
CA LYS A 62 7.53 -0.92 0.81
C LYS A 62 6.74 -0.85 -0.48
N LYS A 63 6.62 0.34 -1.04
CA LYS A 63 5.85 0.65 -2.26
C LYS A 63 6.68 1.54 -3.19
N PRO A 64 6.40 1.59 -4.50
CA PRO A 64 6.96 2.62 -5.36
C PRO A 64 6.48 4.00 -4.93
N VAL A 65 7.18 5.04 -5.39
CA VAL A 65 6.63 6.40 -5.37
C VAL A 65 5.50 6.42 -6.39
N ASP A 66 4.29 6.68 -5.90
CA ASP A 66 3.04 6.71 -6.65
C ASP A 66 2.18 7.90 -6.22
N LYS A 67 0.99 8.04 -6.81
CA LYS A 67 0.06 9.14 -6.54
C LYS A 67 -0.34 9.29 -5.06
N SER A 68 -0.33 8.21 -4.27
CA SER A 68 -0.68 8.31 -2.84
C SER A 68 0.47 8.83 -1.99
N SER A 69 1.70 8.82 -2.48
CA SER A 69 2.90 9.17 -1.69
C SER A 69 2.82 10.57 -1.04
N PRO A 70 2.39 11.64 -1.73
CA PRO A 70 2.21 12.95 -1.10
C PRO A 70 1.00 13.05 -0.16
N LEU A 71 0.10 12.06 -0.15
CA LEU A 71 -1.09 12.06 0.72
C LEU A 71 -0.84 11.47 2.11
N LEU A 72 0.32 10.84 2.31
CA LEU A 72 0.71 10.12 3.53
C LEU A 72 1.62 10.93 4.46
N GLY A 73 1.89 12.19 4.13
CA GLY A 73 2.76 13.11 4.88
C GLY A 73 2.01 14.13 5.71
#